data_AF-A0A4U6BZ05-F1
#
_entry.id   AF-A0A4U6BZ05-F1
#
_cell.length_a   1.000
_cell.length_b   1.000
_cell.length_c   1.000
_cell.angle_alpha   90.00
_cell.angle_beta   90.00
_cell.angle_gamma   90.00
#
_symmetry.space_group_name_H-M   'P 1'
#
loop_
_entity.id
_entity.type
_entity.pdbx_description
1 polymer ?
#
loop_
_entity_poly.entity_id
_entity_poly.type
_entity_poly.pdbx_seq_one_letter_code
_entity_poly.pdbx_strand_id
1 'polypeptide(L)'
;MARIPVYVSAIATCALLSVSPLASATSSKTIPQASTAAVMNETPARNADLLSMQMCGERDQVVQELAQNFNETPMAYGQVDGSAVVEIFVSDGGTWTILATGTDGNSCIVSAGEGFESTTLIKGTDV
;
A
#
# COMPACT_ATOMS: atom_id res chain seq x y z
N MET A 1 30.55 -7.49 -44.42
CA MET A 1 31.47 -6.61 -43.68
C MET A 1 30.66 -5.45 -43.10
N ALA A 2 30.26 -5.53 -41.83
CA ALA A 2 29.81 -4.40 -41.02
C ALA A 2 30.04 -4.79 -39.55
N ARG A 3 30.72 -3.94 -38.79
CA ARG A 3 31.32 -4.25 -37.50
C ARG A 3 30.40 -3.84 -36.37
N ILE A 4 30.23 -4.74 -35.42
CA ILE A 4 29.41 -4.59 -34.21
C ILE A 4 30.22 -3.75 -33.19
N PRO A 5 29.73 -2.60 -32.71
CA PRO A 5 30.38 -1.90 -31.61
C PRO A 5 30.00 -2.56 -30.28
N VAL A 6 31.01 -3.14 -29.64
CA VAL A 6 30.98 -3.68 -28.27
C VAL A 6 30.88 -2.49 -27.31
N TYR A 7 29.73 -2.28 -26.68
CA TYR A 7 29.58 -1.34 -25.58
C TYR A 7 30.14 -1.98 -24.30
N VAL A 8 31.30 -1.49 -23.87
CA VAL A 8 31.95 -1.86 -22.61
C VAL A 8 31.18 -1.19 -21.47
N SER A 9 30.41 -1.96 -20.70
CA SER A 9 29.79 -1.52 -19.46
C SER A 9 30.85 -1.39 -18.36
N ALA A 10 31.10 -0.17 -17.90
CA ALA A 10 31.87 0.09 -16.69
C ALA A 10 30.94 -0.04 -15.47
N ILE A 11 31.11 -1.11 -14.69
CA ILE A 11 30.38 -1.34 -13.44
C ILE A 11 31.20 -0.70 -12.32
N ALA A 12 30.76 0.45 -11.81
CA ALA A 12 31.32 1.07 -10.62
C ALA A 12 30.57 0.53 -9.39
N THR A 13 31.10 -0.53 -8.78
CA THR A 13 30.65 -1.04 -7.48
C THR A 13 31.13 -0.11 -6.37
N CYS A 14 30.19 0.60 -5.74
CA CYS A 14 30.44 1.37 -4.51
C CYS A 14 29.90 0.57 -3.32
N ALA A 15 30.77 -0.19 -2.65
CA ALA A 15 30.47 -0.87 -1.39
C ALA A 15 30.98 0.01 -0.24
N LEU A 16 30.07 0.67 0.48
CA LEU A 16 30.37 1.31 1.76
C LEU A 16 29.68 0.51 2.87
N LEU A 17 30.44 -0.40 3.48
CA LEU A 17 30.09 -1.06 4.74
C LEU A 17 30.33 -0.06 5.88
N SER A 18 29.29 0.68 6.29
CA SER A 18 29.32 1.41 7.55
C SER A 18 28.91 0.47 8.68
N VAL A 19 29.91 -0.16 9.30
CA VAL A 19 29.78 -0.81 10.61
C VAL A 19 29.60 0.26 11.68
N SER A 20 28.41 0.33 12.29
CA SER A 20 28.19 1.13 13.50
C SER A 20 28.67 0.35 14.73
N PRO A 21 29.48 0.95 15.62
CA PRO A 21 29.92 0.28 16.83
C PRO A 21 28.76 0.16 17.82
N LEU A 22 28.53 -1.07 18.26
CA LEU A 22 27.70 -1.45 19.40
C LEU A 22 28.33 -0.84 20.68
N ALA A 23 27.90 0.36 21.07
CA ALA A 23 28.25 0.96 22.35
C ALA A 23 27.06 0.77 23.32
N SER A 24 27.04 -0.34 24.05
CA SER A 24 26.18 -0.51 25.22
C SER A 24 27.01 -0.30 26.49
N ALA A 25 27.00 0.93 26.97
CA ALA A 25 27.37 1.34 28.32
C ALA A 25 26.56 2.62 28.56
N THR A 26 25.70 2.75 29.56
CA THR A 26 25.95 2.51 30.98
C THR A 26 24.62 2.35 31.74
N SER A 27 24.69 1.62 32.85
CA SER A 27 23.64 1.53 33.87
C SER A 27 23.42 2.90 34.54
N SER A 28 22.19 3.41 34.53
CA SER A 28 21.81 4.64 35.25
C SER A 28 20.73 4.37 36.28
N LYS A 29 21.22 4.00 37.46
CA LYS A 29 20.91 4.60 38.76
C LYS A 29 19.57 5.37 38.85
N THR A 30 18.61 4.76 39.54
CA THR A 30 17.43 5.39 40.14
C THR A 30 17.83 6.65 40.93
N ILE A 31 17.25 7.79 40.58
CA ILE A 31 17.28 9.04 41.36
C ILE A 31 15.82 9.42 41.70
N PRO A 32 15.48 9.72 42.96
CA PRO A 32 14.14 10.16 43.35
C PRO A 32 13.84 11.56 42.78
N GLN A 33 12.68 11.66 42.13
CA GLN A 33 12.22 12.81 41.38
C GLN A 33 11.64 13.88 42.31
N ALA A 34 12.34 15.00 42.45
CA ALA A 34 11.77 16.25 42.97
C ALA A 34 12.41 17.43 42.24
N SER A 35 11.80 17.82 41.11
CA SER A 35 12.05 19.12 40.49
C SER A 35 10.84 19.51 39.64
N THR A 36 10.16 20.58 40.07
CA THR A 36 9.12 21.26 39.30
C THR A 36 9.78 22.09 38.21
N ALA A 37 9.84 21.55 37.00
CA ALA A 37 10.14 22.29 35.79
C ALA A 37 8.94 22.17 34.84
N ALA A 38 8.52 23.30 34.29
CA ALA A 38 7.40 23.40 33.36
C ALA A 38 7.57 22.41 32.20
N VAL A 39 6.66 21.45 32.12
CA VAL A 39 6.57 20.52 30.99
C VAL A 39 6.06 21.33 29.81
N MET A 40 6.96 21.67 28.89
CA MET A 40 6.58 21.94 27.51
C MET A 40 6.00 20.63 27.00
N ASN A 41 4.69 20.60 26.84
CA ASN A 41 3.96 19.47 26.32
C ASN A 41 4.29 19.35 24.83
N GLU A 42 5.41 18.71 24.50
CA GLU A 42 5.68 18.23 23.14
C GLU A 42 4.55 17.24 22.83
N THR A 43 3.58 17.73 22.05
CA THR A 43 2.52 16.90 21.50
C THR A 43 3.24 15.80 20.73
N PRO A 44 3.11 14.50 21.09
CA PRO A 44 3.67 13.46 20.24
C PRO A 44 3.10 13.73 18.86
N ALA A 45 3.97 13.87 17.86
CA ALA A 45 3.56 13.89 16.48
C ALA A 45 2.63 12.67 16.35
N ARG A 46 1.32 12.91 16.23
CA ARG A 46 0.39 11.85 15.85
C ARG A 46 0.96 11.40 14.53
N ASN A 47 1.59 10.23 14.55
CA ASN A 47 1.78 9.41 13.37
C ASN A 47 0.50 9.61 12.58
N ALA A 48 0.58 10.16 11.37
CA ALA A 48 -0.57 10.18 10.51
C ALA A 48 -0.94 8.71 10.36
N ASP A 49 -1.89 8.27 11.17
CA ASP A 49 -2.64 7.07 10.96
C ASP A 49 -3.32 7.38 9.63
N LEU A 50 -2.60 7.08 8.54
CA LEU A 50 -3.20 6.77 7.26
C LEU A 50 -3.96 5.47 7.49
N LEU A 51 -4.96 5.51 8.39
CA LEU A 51 -6.17 4.75 8.23
C LEU A 51 -6.64 5.25 6.86
N SER A 52 -6.20 4.55 5.82
CA SER A 52 -6.95 4.44 4.58
C SER A 52 -8.38 4.38 5.06
N MET A 53 -9.14 5.46 4.87
CA MET A 53 -10.54 5.51 5.25
C MET A 53 -11.16 4.39 4.44
N GLN A 54 -11.26 3.20 5.03
CA GLN A 54 -11.84 2.04 4.40
C GLN A 54 -13.32 2.36 4.40
N MET A 55 -13.72 3.03 3.32
CA MET A 55 -15.10 3.33 3.03
C MET A 55 -15.71 1.98 2.68
N CYS A 56 -16.48 1.46 3.63
CA CYS A 56 -17.14 0.19 3.54
C CYS A 56 -18.65 0.41 3.44
N GLY A 57 -19.33 -0.47 2.71
CA GLY A 57 -20.78 -0.50 2.62
C GLY A 57 -21.26 -1.82 2.03
N GLU A 58 -22.57 -1.94 1.87
CA GLU A 58 -23.17 -3.02 1.09
C GLU A 58 -22.55 -3.02 -0.30
N ARG A 59 -22.05 -4.17 -0.77
CA ARG A 59 -21.31 -4.26 -2.03
C ARG A 59 -22.05 -3.64 -3.20
N ASP A 60 -23.36 -3.88 -3.30
CA ASP A 60 -24.17 -3.37 -4.40
C ASP A 60 -24.26 -1.83 -4.41
N GLN A 61 -24.26 -1.20 -3.24
CA GLN A 61 -24.25 0.26 -3.14
C GLN A 61 -22.89 0.82 -3.56
N VAL A 62 -21.79 0.24 -3.07
CA VAL A 62 -20.44 0.67 -3.44
C VAL A 62 -20.22 0.53 -4.96
N VAL A 63 -20.61 -0.61 -5.54
CA VAL A 63 -20.49 -0.84 -6.98
C VAL A 63 -21.37 0.12 -7.78
N GLN A 64 -22.58 0.42 -7.30
CA GLN A 64 -23.44 1.40 -7.94
C GLN A 64 -22.83 2.80 -7.92
N GLU A 65 -22.23 3.21 -6.80
CA GLU A 65 -21.53 4.50 -6.69
C GLU A 65 -20.32 4.58 -7.61
N LEU A 66 -19.52 3.51 -7.71
CA LEU A 66 -18.39 3.43 -8.64
C LEU A 66 -18.83 3.56 -10.10
N ALA A 67 -19.90 2.85 -10.47
CA ALA A 67 -20.46 2.92 -11.82
C ALA A 67 -21.03 4.31 -12.14
N GLN A 68 -21.75 4.94 -11.21
CA GLN A 68 -22.41 6.23 -11.45
C GLN A 68 -21.45 7.42 -11.43
N ASN A 69 -20.47 7.43 -10.52
CA ASN A 69 -19.62 8.58 -10.30
C ASN A 69 -18.30 8.52 -11.09
N PHE A 70 -17.80 7.32 -11.36
CA PHE A 70 -16.49 7.12 -12.01
C PHE A 70 -16.59 6.35 -13.33
N ASN A 71 -17.76 5.83 -13.69
CA ASN A 71 -17.94 4.90 -14.81
C ASN A 71 -17.03 3.67 -14.70
N GLU A 72 -16.74 3.26 -13.47
CA GLU A 72 -15.91 2.09 -13.21
C GLU A 72 -16.76 0.82 -13.20
N THR A 73 -16.29 -0.21 -13.89
CA THR A 73 -16.96 -1.52 -13.99
C THR A 73 -16.01 -2.65 -13.61
N PRO A 74 -16.51 -3.81 -13.14
CA PRO A 74 -15.64 -4.93 -12.75
C PRO A 74 -14.76 -5.39 -13.92
N MET A 75 -13.45 -5.44 -13.69
CA MET A 75 -12.45 -5.87 -14.67
C MET A 75 -11.83 -7.22 -14.29
N ALA A 76 -11.53 -7.43 -13.00
CA ALA A 76 -10.99 -8.69 -12.49
C ALA A 76 -11.41 -8.93 -11.05
N TYR A 77 -11.38 -10.19 -10.62
CA TYR A 77 -11.56 -10.57 -9.22
C TYR A 77 -10.70 -11.80 -8.90
N GLY A 78 -10.41 -11.97 -7.61
CA GLY A 78 -9.69 -13.12 -7.08
C GLY A 78 -10.17 -13.47 -5.69
N GLN A 79 -10.19 -14.75 -5.37
CA GLN A 79 -10.44 -15.20 -4.01
C GLN A 79 -9.20 -14.92 -3.15
N VAL A 80 -9.38 -14.30 -2.00
CA VAL A 80 -8.32 -14.19 -1.00
C VAL A 80 -8.25 -15.51 -0.23
N ASP A 81 -9.38 -15.93 0.32
CA ASP A 81 -9.62 -17.19 1.00
C ASP A 81 -11.14 -17.47 1.08
N GLY A 82 -11.57 -18.38 1.96
CA GLY A 82 -12.99 -18.70 2.16
C GLY A 82 -13.84 -17.57 2.76
N SER A 83 -13.25 -16.43 3.12
CA SER A 83 -13.90 -15.32 3.82
C SER A 83 -14.05 -14.06 2.98
N ALA A 84 -13.25 -13.90 1.91
CA ALA A 84 -13.26 -12.70 1.09
C ALA A 84 -12.84 -12.91 -0.36
N VAL A 85 -13.32 -12.00 -1.21
CA VAL A 85 -12.85 -11.79 -2.59
C VAL A 85 -12.30 -10.38 -2.73
N VAL A 86 -11.30 -10.21 -3.59
CA VAL A 86 -10.81 -8.91 -4.04
C VAL A 86 -11.26 -8.68 -5.46
N GLU A 87 -11.68 -7.45 -5.76
CA GLU A 87 -12.25 -7.06 -7.04
C GLU A 87 -11.56 -5.77 -7.52
N ILE A 88 -11.32 -5.67 -8.83
CA ILE A 88 -10.72 -4.49 -9.47
C ILE A 88 -11.76 -3.91 -10.43
N PHE A 89 -12.06 -2.63 -10.27
CA PHE A 89 -12.97 -1.86 -11.10
C PHE A 89 -12.18 -0.83 -11.88
N VAL A 90 -12.55 -0.63 -13.16
CA VAL A 90 -11.82 0.25 -14.08
C VAL A 90 -12.80 0.99 -14.98
N SER A 91 -12.52 2.25 -15.28
CA SER A 91 -13.23 3.05 -16.29
C SER A 91 -12.42 3.15 -17.59
N ASP A 92 -13.10 3.45 -18.70
CA ASP A 92 -12.43 3.73 -19.99
C ASP A 92 -11.50 4.96 -19.90
N GLY A 93 -11.72 5.85 -18.93
CA GLY A 93 -10.87 7.01 -18.64
C GLY A 93 -9.63 6.68 -17.81
N GLY A 94 -9.46 5.42 -17.38
CA GLY A 94 -8.30 4.96 -16.61
C GLY A 94 -8.40 5.19 -15.11
N THR A 95 -9.54 5.63 -14.58
CA THR A 95 -9.79 5.57 -13.13
C THR A 95 -9.96 4.12 -12.70
N TRP A 96 -9.58 3.81 -11.47
CA TRP A 96 -9.69 2.46 -10.93
C TRP A 96 -9.90 2.43 -9.42
N THR A 97 -10.55 1.36 -8.95
CA THR A 97 -10.78 1.08 -7.54
C THR A 97 -10.60 -0.42 -7.26
N ILE A 98 -9.96 -0.75 -6.14
CA ILE A 98 -9.85 -2.11 -5.61
C ILE A 98 -10.77 -2.24 -4.40
N LEU A 99 -11.66 -3.23 -4.44
CA LEU A 99 -12.54 -3.60 -3.34
C LEU A 99 -12.09 -4.92 -2.70
N ALA A 100 -12.33 -5.05 -1.40
CA ALA A 100 -12.34 -6.33 -0.70
C ALA A 100 -13.75 -6.58 -0.15
N THR A 101 -14.36 -7.66 -0.60
CA THR A 101 -15.74 -8.04 -0.27
C THR A 101 -15.74 -9.29 0.61
N GLY A 102 -16.33 -9.19 1.79
CA GLY A 102 -16.54 -10.30 2.72
C GLY A 102 -17.74 -11.17 2.35
N THR A 103 -17.78 -12.38 2.93
CA THR A 103 -18.96 -13.28 2.82
C THR A 103 -20.23 -12.72 3.46
N ASP A 104 -20.12 -11.67 4.26
CA ASP A 104 -21.24 -10.92 4.84
C ASP A 104 -21.88 -9.94 3.85
N GLY A 105 -21.31 -9.77 2.64
CA GLY A 105 -21.81 -8.85 1.61
C GLY A 105 -21.25 -7.43 1.74
N ASN A 106 -20.46 -7.14 2.78
CA ASN A 106 -19.81 -5.85 2.93
C ASN A 106 -18.57 -5.77 2.05
N SER A 107 -18.41 -4.63 1.40
CA SER A 107 -17.27 -4.33 0.54
C SER A 107 -16.59 -3.05 0.99
N CYS A 108 -15.26 -3.10 1.14
CA CYS A 108 -14.45 -1.97 1.53
C CYS A 108 -13.53 -1.54 0.38
N ILE A 109 -13.40 -0.24 0.15
CA ILE A 109 -12.37 0.31 -0.73
C ILE A 109 -11.00 0.08 -0.09
N VAL A 110 -10.15 -0.68 -0.77
CA VAL A 110 -8.77 -0.97 -0.38
C VAL A 110 -7.81 0.06 -0.98
N SER A 111 -8.04 0.46 -2.23
CA SER A 111 -7.25 1.45 -2.95
C SER A 111 -8.04 2.03 -4.12
N ALA A 112 -7.70 3.24 -4.55
CA ALA A 112 -8.29 3.88 -5.72
C ALA A 112 -7.27 4.84 -6.36
N GLY A 113 -7.44 5.12 -7.65
CA GLY A 113 -6.56 6.03 -8.37
C GLY A 113 -6.92 6.22 -9.85
N GLU A 114 -5.93 6.68 -10.61
CA GLU A 114 -6.02 6.97 -12.04
C GLU A 114 -4.88 6.28 -12.79
N GLY A 115 -4.88 6.37 -14.13
CA GLY A 115 -3.81 5.86 -14.99
C GLY A 115 -3.73 4.33 -15.03
N PHE A 116 -4.87 3.64 -14.93
CA PHE A 116 -4.89 2.18 -15.00
C PHE A 116 -4.38 1.66 -16.36
N GLU A 117 -3.44 0.71 -16.33
CA GLU A 117 -2.92 0.02 -17.50
C GLU A 117 -3.02 -1.50 -17.32
N SER A 118 -3.42 -2.22 -18.36
CA SER A 118 -3.42 -3.69 -18.39
C SER A 118 -2.61 -4.18 -19.58
N THR A 119 -1.66 -5.08 -19.34
CA THR A 119 -0.75 -5.59 -20.37
C THR A 119 -1.21 -6.92 -20.97
N THR A 120 -2.01 -7.72 -20.25
CA THR A 120 -2.81 -8.88 -20.71
C THR A 120 -3.47 -9.49 -19.48
N LEU A 121 -4.81 -9.66 -19.47
CA LEU A 121 -5.48 -10.40 -18.40
C LEU A 121 -5.31 -11.90 -18.59
N ILE A 122 -4.84 -12.59 -17.55
CA ILE A 122 -4.65 -14.05 -17.55
C ILE A 122 -5.63 -14.66 -16.56
N LYS A 123 -6.41 -15.64 -17.03
CA LYS A 123 -7.22 -16.47 -16.15
C LYS A 123 -6.36 -17.58 -15.55
N GLY A 124 -6.26 -17.62 -14.21
CA GLY A 124 -5.64 -18.74 -13.51
C GLY A 124 -6.39 -20.04 -13.80
N THR A 125 -5.65 -21.11 -14.08
CA THR A 125 -6.17 -22.48 -14.09
C THR A 125 -5.79 -23.09 -12.75
N ASP A 126 -6.75 -23.20 -11.84
CA ASP A 126 -6.54 -23.83 -10.53
C ASP A 126 -6.00 -25.26 -10.75
N VAL A 127 -4.78 -25.54 -10.28
CA VAL A 127 -4.12 -26.86 -10.35
C VAL A 127 -4.01 -27.51 -8.99
#